data_AF-A0A533Z4M4-F1
#
_entry.id   AF-A0A533Z4M4-F1
#
_cell.length_a   1.000
_cell.length_b   1.000
_cell.length_c   1.000
_cell.angle_alpha   90.00
_cell.angle_beta   90.00
_cell.angle_gamma   90.00
#
_symmetry.space_group_name_H-M   'P 1'
#
loop_
_entity.id
_entity.type
_entity.pdbx_description
1 polymer ?
#
loop_
_entity_poly.entity_id
_entity_poly.type
_entity_poly.pdbx_seq_one_letter_code
_entity_poly.pdbx_strand_id
1 'polypeptide(L)'
;MYLEVEDNANCEQSVFIRFREQGVPRRVKRVRLYDRRTVGEWCWITGLQADVPTGICPAWAQQVEDSGAGLVWLVWGGIWGIRLKPVDNTDQWDLDSPLQWGEPYLQLADARDIDFDDEAGLTAHNAESESSS
;
A
#
# COMPACT_ATOMS: atom_id res chain seq x y z
N MET A 1 9.50 -10.66 5.40
CA MET A 1 8.19 -10.06 5.71
C MET A 1 7.10 -11.11 5.51
N TYR A 2 6.16 -11.22 6.44
CA TYR A 2 4.93 -11.97 6.24
C TYR A 2 3.82 -10.97 5.95
N LEU A 3 3.04 -11.23 4.91
CA LEU A 3 1.82 -10.52 4.61
C LEU A 3 0.65 -11.46 4.84
N GLU A 4 -0.26 -11.01 5.71
CA GLU A 4 -1.49 -11.69 6.03
C GLU A 4 -2.65 -10.72 5.80
N VAL A 5 -3.59 -11.14 4.98
CA VAL A 5 -4.86 -10.44 4.75
C VAL A 5 -5.96 -11.47 4.90
N GLU A 6 -6.90 -11.22 5.79
CA GLU A 6 -8.06 -12.08 5.99
C GLU A 6 -9.17 -11.72 4.99
N ASP A 7 -10.07 -12.65 4.68
CA ASP A 7 -11.32 -12.33 4.00
C ASP A 7 -12.13 -11.31 4.80
N ASN A 8 -12.49 -10.20 4.17
CA ASN A 8 -13.18 -9.08 4.80
C ASN A 8 -13.93 -8.24 3.76
N ALA A 9 -14.70 -7.26 4.23
CA ALA A 9 -15.53 -6.40 3.38
C ALA A 9 -14.74 -5.51 2.38
N ASN A 10 -13.43 -5.33 2.58
CA ASN A 10 -12.57 -4.64 1.62
C ASN A 10 -12.03 -5.58 0.52
N CYS A 11 -11.70 -6.83 0.87
CA CYS A 11 -11.06 -7.79 -0.03
C CYS A 11 -11.51 -9.22 0.32
N GLU A 12 -12.16 -9.90 -0.62
CA GLU A 12 -12.70 -11.25 -0.45
C GLU A 12 -11.61 -12.36 -0.49
N GLN A 13 -10.35 -11.99 -0.76
CA GLN A 13 -9.24 -12.94 -0.87
C GLN A 13 -8.42 -13.00 0.41
N SER A 14 -8.38 -14.19 1.03
CA SER A 14 -7.42 -14.49 2.08
C SER A 14 -6.04 -14.74 1.50
N VAL A 15 -5.03 -14.04 2.01
CA VAL A 15 -3.63 -14.16 1.60
C VAL A 15 -2.77 -14.44 2.83
N PHE A 16 -1.91 -15.45 2.73
CA PHE A 16 -0.80 -15.65 3.66
C PHE A 16 0.45 -15.95 2.84
N ILE A 17 1.33 -14.96 2.71
CA ILE A 17 2.52 -15.05 1.86
C ILE A 17 3.75 -14.50 2.57
N ARG A 18 4.90 -15.08 2.26
CA ARG A 18 6.20 -14.61 2.75
C ARG A 18 6.99 -14.01 1.61
N PHE A 19 7.38 -12.75 1.77
CA PHE A 19 8.31 -12.06 0.89
C PHE A 19 9.69 -11.97 1.52
N ARG A 20 10.72 -11.95 0.66
CA ARG A 20 12.09 -11.61 1.04
C ARG A 20 12.33 -10.14 0.72
N GLU A 21 12.33 -9.33 1.76
CA GLU A 21 12.45 -7.89 1.71
C GLU A 21 13.88 -7.39 1.43
N GLN A 22 13.96 -6.24 0.77
CA GLN A 22 15.17 -5.52 0.44
C GLN A 22 14.98 -4.02 0.77
N GLY A 23 15.89 -3.45 1.55
CA GLY A 23 15.79 -2.07 2.03
C GLY A 23 14.76 -1.88 3.14
N VAL A 24 14.32 -0.63 3.35
CA VAL A 24 13.35 -0.26 4.40
C VAL A 24 11.99 0.09 3.79
N PRO A 25 10.87 -0.21 4.47
CA PRO A 25 9.55 0.20 4.01
C PRO A 25 9.39 1.72 4.05
N ARG A 26 8.70 2.27 3.05
CA ARG A 26 8.37 3.70 2.93
C ARG A 26 6.86 3.88 2.81
N ARG A 27 6.32 4.93 3.42
CA ARG A 27 4.89 5.26 3.27
C ARG A 27 4.57 5.63 1.83
N VAL A 28 3.41 5.21 1.37
CA VAL A 28 2.91 5.48 0.02
C VAL A 28 1.68 6.38 0.10
N LYS A 29 1.67 7.40 -0.75
CA LYS A 29 0.57 8.35 -0.88
C LYS A 29 -0.33 8.00 -2.06
N ARG A 30 0.27 7.67 -3.20
CA ARG A 30 -0.42 7.29 -4.43
C ARG A 30 0.34 6.21 -5.17
N VAL A 31 -0.40 5.43 -5.96
CA VAL A 31 0.17 4.47 -6.91
C VAL A 31 -0.42 4.70 -8.29
N ARG A 32 0.31 4.34 -9.34
CA ARG A 32 -0.17 4.37 -10.71
C ARG A 32 -0.44 2.95 -11.18
N LEU A 33 -1.69 2.67 -11.54
CA LEU A 33 -2.15 1.34 -11.98
C LEU A 33 -2.60 1.37 -13.43
N TYR A 34 -2.45 0.23 -14.11
CA TYR A 34 -2.73 0.11 -15.56
C TYR A 34 -3.92 -0.80 -15.87
N ASP A 35 -4.53 -1.42 -14.86
CA ASP A 35 -5.59 -2.42 -15.04
C ASP A 35 -6.86 -1.84 -15.66
N ARG A 36 -7.20 -0.60 -15.30
CA ARG A 36 -8.38 0.12 -15.80
C ARG A 36 -8.11 0.99 -17.01
N ARG A 37 -6.88 1.52 -17.14
CA ARG A 37 -6.46 2.43 -18.21
C ARG A 37 -5.04 2.12 -18.64
N THR A 38 -4.84 1.83 -19.93
CA THR A 38 -3.52 1.51 -20.50
C THR A 38 -2.51 2.66 -20.43
N VAL A 39 -2.98 3.89 -20.29
CA VAL A 39 -2.14 5.08 -20.06
C VAL A 39 -1.65 5.22 -18.61
N GLY A 40 -2.16 4.40 -17.70
CA GLY A 40 -1.94 4.50 -16.27
C GLY A 40 -2.90 5.50 -15.62
N GLU A 41 -3.46 5.12 -14.46
CA GLU A 41 -4.32 5.95 -13.63
C GLU A 41 -3.69 6.10 -12.24
N TRP A 42 -3.47 7.34 -11.81
CA TRP A 42 -3.05 7.60 -10.44
C TRP A 42 -4.22 7.38 -9.49
N CYS A 43 -3.97 6.63 -8.42
CA CYS A 43 -4.93 6.31 -7.38
C CYS A 43 -4.39 6.76 -6.02
N TRP A 44 -5.26 7.36 -5.21
CA TRP A 44 -5.04 7.43 -3.77
C TRP A 44 -5.02 6.02 -3.21
N ILE A 45 -4.18 5.80 -2.19
CA ILE A 45 -4.07 4.50 -1.52
C ILE A 45 -4.00 4.72 0.00
N THR A 46 -4.65 3.81 0.73
CA THR A 46 -4.51 3.68 2.18
C THR A 46 -4.50 2.20 2.56
N GLY A 47 -3.94 1.86 3.71
CA GLY A 47 -4.16 0.56 4.33
C GLY A 47 -5.45 0.53 5.13
N LEU A 48 -6.01 -0.67 5.33
CA LEU A 48 -7.10 -0.92 6.27
C LEU A 48 -6.72 -2.02 7.26
N GLN A 49 -7.00 -1.79 8.54
CA GLN A 49 -6.88 -2.78 9.62
C GLN A 49 -8.24 -3.26 10.14
N ALA A 50 -9.30 -2.53 9.80
CA ALA A 50 -10.68 -2.78 10.15
C ALA A 50 -11.58 -1.93 9.24
N ASP A 51 -12.88 -1.89 9.55
CA ASP A 51 -13.87 -1.06 8.86
C ASP A 51 -13.53 0.44 8.87
N VAL A 52 -14.00 1.18 7.87
CA VAL A 52 -13.80 2.63 7.73
C VAL A 52 -14.84 3.41 8.55
N PRO A 53 -14.52 4.63 9.02
CA PRO A 53 -13.24 5.34 8.86
C PRO A 53 -12.19 4.99 9.93
N THR A 54 -12.54 4.24 10.97
CA THR A 54 -11.68 4.03 12.15
C THR A 54 -10.53 3.06 11.90
N GLY A 55 -10.67 2.17 10.92
CA GLY A 55 -9.68 1.19 10.51
C GLY A 55 -8.67 1.68 9.48
N ILE A 56 -8.70 2.97 9.10
CA ILE A 56 -7.74 3.54 8.15
C ILE A 56 -6.34 3.57 8.78
N CYS A 57 -5.37 3.00 8.08
CA CYS A 57 -3.95 3.04 8.45
C CYS A 57 -3.06 3.35 7.22
N PRO A 58 -1.78 3.70 7.39
CA PRO A 58 -0.91 3.99 6.25
C PRO A 58 -0.72 2.78 5.33
N ALA A 59 -0.58 3.05 4.02
CA ALA A 59 -0.02 2.09 3.07
C ALA A 59 1.50 2.24 2.98
N TRP A 60 2.18 1.13 2.70
CA TRP A 60 3.62 1.03 2.69
C TRP A 60 4.10 0.37 1.40
N ALA A 61 5.32 0.69 0.98
CA ALA A 61 6.00 -0.02 -0.09
C ALA A 61 7.46 -0.32 0.26
N GLN A 62 7.93 -1.49 -0.19
CA GLN A 62 9.29 -1.97 0.01
C GLN A 62 9.66 -2.89 -1.15
N GLN A 63 10.94 -2.92 -1.50
CA GLN A 63 11.40 -3.88 -2.50
C GLN A 63 11.39 -5.29 -1.92
N VAL A 64 10.99 -6.26 -2.73
CA VAL A 64 11.02 -7.67 -2.41
C VAL A 64 11.57 -8.47 -3.58
N GLU A 65 12.18 -9.61 -3.31
CA GLU A 65 12.52 -10.58 -4.34
C GLU A 65 11.25 -11.34 -4.77
N ASP A 66 11.01 -11.32 -6.07
CA ASP A 66 10.04 -12.16 -6.76
C ASP A 66 10.79 -13.17 -7.63
N SER A 67 10.45 -14.46 -7.51
CA SER A 67 11.22 -15.58 -8.05
C SER A 67 11.29 -15.61 -9.58
N GLY A 68 10.46 -14.82 -10.28
CA GLY A 68 10.48 -14.65 -11.73
C GLY A 68 10.94 -13.28 -12.21
N ALA A 69 10.56 -12.19 -11.52
CA ALA A 69 10.82 -10.82 -11.97
C ALA A 69 12.08 -10.16 -11.38
N GLY A 70 12.74 -10.81 -10.42
CA GLY A 70 13.88 -10.22 -9.72
C GLY A 70 13.41 -9.33 -8.57
N LEU A 71 13.65 -8.02 -8.62
CA LEU A 71 13.20 -7.07 -7.59
C LEU A 71 11.93 -6.35 -8.04
N VAL A 72 10.88 -6.44 -7.22
CA VAL A 72 9.61 -5.72 -7.40
C VAL A 72 9.30 -4.90 -6.15
N TRP A 73 8.40 -3.93 -6.27
CA TRP A 73 7.88 -3.18 -5.13
C TRP A 73 6.59 -3.84 -4.62
N LEU A 74 6.65 -4.41 -3.43
CA LEU A 74 5.46 -4.82 -2.70
C LEU A 74 4.82 -3.58 -2.10
N VAL A 75 3.51 -3.39 -2.30
CA VAL A 75 2.69 -2.36 -1.66
C VAL A 75 1.63 -3.03 -0.80
N TRP A 76 1.53 -2.67 0.48
CA TRP A 76 0.60 -3.31 1.42
C TRP A 76 0.04 -2.30 2.44
N GLY A 77 -0.96 -2.76 3.20
CA GLY A 77 -1.67 -1.98 4.20
C GLY A 77 -1.76 -2.73 5.54
N GLY A 78 -2.94 -2.74 6.14
CA GLY A 78 -3.22 -3.53 7.33
C GLY A 78 -3.74 -4.92 7.00
N ILE A 79 -4.29 -5.61 8.01
CA ILE A 79 -4.82 -6.97 7.90
C ILE A 79 -6.08 -7.09 7.01
N TRP A 80 -6.69 -5.96 6.62
CA TRP A 80 -7.77 -5.89 5.64
C TRP A 80 -7.28 -5.47 4.25
N GLY A 81 -5.96 -5.42 4.05
CA GLY A 81 -5.31 -5.05 2.79
C GLY A 81 -5.18 -3.54 2.60
N ILE A 82 -5.25 -3.13 1.34
CA ILE A 82 -5.24 -1.73 0.88
C ILE A 82 -6.58 -1.36 0.25
N ARG A 83 -6.93 -0.08 0.34
CA ARG A 83 -8.08 0.53 -0.34
C ARG A 83 -7.58 1.59 -1.32
N LEU A 84 -8.16 1.59 -2.51
CA LEU A 84 -7.79 2.46 -3.62
C LEU A 84 -8.98 3.23 -4.15
N LYS A 85 -8.71 4.43 -4.66
CA LYS A 85 -9.65 5.21 -5.46
C LYS A 85 -8.90 6.12 -6.43
N PRO A 86 -9.48 6.49 -7.58
CA PRO A 86 -8.85 7.42 -8.52
C PRO A 86 -8.60 8.78 -7.86
N VAL A 87 -7.53 9.49 -8.27
CA VAL A 87 -7.18 10.78 -7.62
C VAL A 87 -8.20 11.89 -7.82
N ASP A 88 -9.04 11.79 -8.85
CA ASP A 88 -10.17 12.69 -9.12
C ASP A 88 -11.41 12.36 -8.26
N ASN A 89 -11.44 11.21 -7.58
CA ASN A 89 -12.45 10.87 -6.60
C ASN A 89 -12.14 11.54 -5.24
N THR A 90 -12.94 12.56 -4.89
CA THR A 90 -12.82 13.34 -3.65
C THR A 90 -13.70 12.82 -2.50
N ASP A 91 -14.49 11.77 -2.70
CA ASP A 91 -15.38 11.22 -1.68
C ASP A 91 -14.58 10.62 -0.52
N GLN A 92 -15.20 10.45 0.64
CA GLN A 92 -14.57 9.74 1.77
C GLN A 92 -14.36 8.27 1.44
N TRP A 93 -13.44 7.61 2.16
CA TRP A 93 -13.26 6.17 2.03
C TRP A 93 -14.54 5.44 2.43
N ASP A 94 -15.01 4.58 1.54
CA ASP A 94 -16.28 3.88 1.67
C ASP A 94 -16.15 2.49 1.04
N LEU A 95 -16.49 1.45 1.81
CA LEU A 95 -16.41 0.06 1.36
C LEU A 95 -17.48 -0.27 0.32
N ASP A 96 -18.63 0.40 0.37
CA ASP A 96 -19.77 0.17 -0.52
C ASP A 96 -19.65 0.97 -1.83
N SER A 97 -18.69 1.90 -1.93
CA SER A 97 -18.52 2.73 -3.11
C SER A 97 -17.97 1.92 -4.30
N PRO A 98 -18.67 1.86 -5.45
CA PRO A 98 -18.19 1.15 -6.64
C PRO A 98 -17.05 1.86 -7.36
N LEU A 99 -16.71 3.09 -6.93
CA LEU A 99 -15.57 3.86 -7.45
C LEU A 99 -14.29 3.64 -6.64
N GLN A 100 -14.37 2.84 -5.58
CA GLN A 100 -13.28 2.46 -4.70
C GLN A 100 -13.20 0.94 -4.67
N TRP A 101 -12.01 0.39 -4.45
CA TRP A 101 -11.83 -1.05 -4.40
C TRP A 101 -10.71 -1.41 -3.45
N GLY A 102 -10.73 -2.65 -2.97
CA GLY A 102 -9.70 -3.21 -2.14
C GLY A 102 -8.84 -4.21 -2.88
N GLU A 103 -7.59 -4.31 -2.46
CA GLU A 103 -6.66 -5.35 -2.87
C GLU A 103 -5.94 -5.86 -1.62
N PRO A 104 -5.53 -7.13 -1.56
CA PRO A 104 -4.74 -7.60 -0.42
C PRO A 104 -3.36 -6.94 -0.41
N TYR A 105 -2.75 -6.78 -1.59
CA TYR A 105 -1.49 -6.07 -1.83
C TYR A 105 -1.33 -5.80 -3.33
N LEU A 106 -0.32 -5.01 -3.71
CA LEU A 106 0.13 -4.87 -5.09
C LEU A 106 1.60 -5.25 -5.23
N GLN A 107 1.98 -5.73 -6.41
CA GLN A 107 3.37 -5.81 -6.84
C GLN A 107 3.56 -4.88 -8.04
N LEU A 108 4.42 -3.88 -7.88
CA LEU A 108 4.71 -2.89 -8.93
C LEU A 108 6.15 -3.07 -9.42
N ALA A 109 6.33 -2.98 -10.74
CA ALA A 109 7.64 -3.24 -11.35
C ALA A 109 8.65 -2.10 -11.12
N ASP A 110 8.19 -0.85 -11.03
CA ASP A 110 9.06 0.33 -11.01
C ASP A 110 8.58 1.36 -9.97
N ALA A 111 9.53 1.98 -9.28
CA ALA A 111 9.26 3.03 -8.29
C ALA A 111 8.59 4.27 -8.90
N ARG A 112 8.69 4.49 -10.22
CA ARG A 112 8.00 5.60 -10.92
C ARG A 112 6.48 5.52 -10.82
N ASP A 113 5.95 4.34 -10.55
CA ASP A 113 4.52 4.10 -10.37
C ASP A 113 4.10 4.26 -8.89
N ILE A 114 5.00 4.76 -8.03
CA ILE A 114 4.78 4.98 -6.61
C ILE A 114 5.13 6.42 -6.26
N ASP A 115 4.18 7.13 -5.67
CA ASP A 115 4.40 8.42 -5.04
C ASP A 115 4.51 8.20 -3.53
N PHE A 116 5.73 8.34 -3.00
CA PHE A 116 6.02 8.14 -1.59
C PHE A 116 5.62 9.36 -0.77
N ASP A 117 5.25 9.13 0.48
CA ASP A 117 5.00 10.19 1.46
C ASP A 117 6.30 10.55 2.18
N ASP A 118 7.08 11.47 1.60
CA ASP A 118 8.44 11.80 2.04
C ASP A 118 8.51 12.46 3.44
N GLU A 119 7.38 12.84 4.06
CA GLU A 119 7.38 13.31 5.46
C GLU A 119 7.68 12.19 6.49
N ALA A 120 7.48 10.92 6.12
CA ALA A 120 7.74 9.78 7.01
C ALA A 120 9.24 9.47 7.20
N GLY A 121 10.09 9.90 6.26
CA GLY A 121 11.54 9.71 6.36
C GLY A 121 12.21 10.67 7.35
N LEU A 122 11.64 11.86 7.56
CA LEU A 122 12.18 12.86 8.47
C LEU A 122 11.96 12.50 9.95
N THR A 123 10.89 11.78 10.27
CA THR A 123 10.56 11.39 11.65
C THR A 123 11.41 10.23 12.16
N ALA A 124 11.77 9.27 11.30
CA ALA A 124 12.63 8.15 11.67
C ALA A 124 14.07 8.60 11.98
N HIS A 125 14.64 9.51 11.19
CA HIS A 125 15.99 10.04 11.42
C HIS A 125 16.10 10.87 12.71
N ASN A 126 15.03 11.58 13.11
CA ASN A 126 15.04 12.35 14.35
C ASN A 126 14.95 11.44 15.59
N ALA A 127 14.16 10.37 15.54
CA ALA A 127 14.02 9.43 16.66
C ALA A 127 15.31 8.64 16.97
N GLU A 128 16.12 8.30 15.95
CA GLU A 128 17.41 7.64 16.14
C GLU A 128 18.48 8.58 16.70
N SER A 129 18.37 9.89 16.43
CA SER A 129 19.29 10.91 16.95
C SER A 129 19.04 11.29 18.42
N GLU A 130 17.80 11.17 18.90
CA GLU A 130 17.43 11.49 20.29
C GLU A 130 17.64 10.33 21.28
N SER A 131 17.78 9.09 20.81
CA SER A 131 18.09 7.93 21.68
C SER A 131 19.58 7.77 21.99
N SER A 132 20.46 8.62 21.46
CA SER A 132 21.92 8.57 21.67
C SER A 132 22.49 9.81 22.38
N SER A 133 21.66 10.62 23.05
CA SER A 133 22.08 11.78 23.85
C SER A 133 21.75 11.62 25.33
#